data_AF-U5E4F3-F1
#
_entry.id   AF-U5E4F3-F1
#
_cell.length_a   1.000
_cell.length_b   1.000
_cell.length_c   1.000
_cell.angle_alpha   90.00
_cell.angle_beta   90.00
_cell.angle_gamma   90.00
#
_symmetry.space_group_name_H-M   'P 1'
#
loop_
_entity.id
_entity.type
_entity.pdbx_description
1 polymer ?
#
loop_
_entity_poly.entity_id
_entity_poly.type
_entity_poly.pdbx_seq_one_letter_code
_entity_poly.pdbx_strand_id
1 'polypeptide(L)'
;MRPTAFTRLTTHRSKHAVLAALTVVATAMSVAACSSADGTATSPASTTAMSVAPTTAAVVSDADFIRDLRSNRTYMLSNSDQSLIDLAKTSARAFPEGISDAEWRSTYESVRDILTQSGFTRDLSKEFIVKSVKYYGTSPSYAQAVRLAATITELRTVITAGIYIAGTDIESGTYKTDGASSCYYELRRDPTNGAVSNIIENDNLSGPGYLTVDDGQGIKISGGCVFTKVRPR
;
A
#
# COMPACT_ATOMS: atom_id res chain seq x y z
N MET A 1 12.16 31.19 0.74
CA MET A 1 12.05 30.02 -0.15
C MET A 1 12.92 28.91 0.43
N ARG A 2 12.31 27.86 1.01
CA ARG A 2 13.05 26.68 1.49
C ARG A 2 13.21 25.71 0.31
N PRO A 3 14.41 25.14 0.06
CA PRO A 3 14.56 24.14 -0.99
C PRO A 3 13.93 22.83 -0.51
N THR A 4 13.06 22.26 -1.33
CA THR A 4 12.56 20.90 -1.19
C THR A 4 13.75 19.95 -1.19
N ALA A 5 14.01 19.29 -0.07
CA ALA A 5 15.10 18.34 0.06
C ALA A 5 14.79 17.12 -0.82
N PHE A 6 15.39 17.08 -2.01
CA PHE A 6 15.48 15.88 -2.82
C PHE A 6 16.41 14.90 -2.11
N THR A 7 15.83 13.96 -1.36
CA THR A 7 16.61 12.87 -0.74
C THR A 7 17.05 11.91 -1.84
N ARG A 8 18.20 12.19 -2.45
CA ARG A 8 18.87 11.29 -3.39
C ARG A 8 19.37 10.08 -2.60
N LEU A 9 18.68 8.94 -2.69
CA LEU A 9 19.13 7.69 -2.08
C LEU A 9 20.50 7.33 -2.67
N THR A 10 21.54 7.29 -1.83
CA THR A 10 22.89 6.91 -2.25
C THR A 10 22.89 5.43 -2.69
N THR A 11 23.60 5.13 -3.77
CA THR A 11 23.57 3.84 -4.51
C THR A 11 23.75 2.60 -3.64
N HIS A 12 24.44 2.71 -2.51
CA HIS A 12 24.63 1.62 -1.55
C HIS A 12 23.38 1.35 -0.71
N ARG A 13 22.72 2.39 -0.18
CA ARG A 13 21.48 2.23 0.62
C ARG A 13 20.31 1.72 -0.24
N SER A 14 20.26 2.11 -1.50
CA SER A 14 19.19 1.73 -2.44
C SER A 14 19.21 0.24 -2.82
N LYS A 15 20.40 -0.32 -3.04
CA LYS A 15 20.54 -1.76 -3.35
C LYS A 15 20.11 -2.64 -2.17
N HIS A 16 20.57 -2.31 -0.95
CA HIS A 16 20.16 -3.00 0.27
C HIS A 16 18.65 -2.89 0.52
N ALA A 17 18.08 -1.73 0.22
CA ALA A 17 16.64 -1.49 0.24
C ALA A 17 15.84 -2.45 -0.66
N VAL A 18 16.22 -2.58 -1.94
CA VAL A 18 15.49 -3.50 -2.85
C VAL A 18 15.69 -4.96 -2.50
N LEU A 19 16.90 -5.35 -2.05
CA LEU A 19 17.12 -6.71 -1.55
C LEU A 19 16.26 -6.99 -0.30
N ALA A 20 16.16 -6.05 0.64
CA ALA A 20 15.30 -6.18 1.82
C ALA A 20 13.83 -6.30 1.41
N ALA A 21 13.35 -5.44 0.51
CA ALA A 21 11.99 -5.51 -0.01
C ALA A 21 11.69 -6.85 -0.67
N LEU A 22 12.63 -7.36 -1.49
CA LEU A 22 12.49 -8.64 -2.18
C LEU A 22 12.32 -9.80 -1.19
N THR A 23 13.15 -9.86 -0.14
CA THR A 23 13.07 -10.90 0.89
C THR A 23 11.75 -10.84 1.65
N VAL A 24 11.29 -9.65 2.03
CA VAL A 24 10.10 -9.49 2.88
C VAL A 24 8.81 -9.66 2.08
N VAL A 25 8.76 -9.21 0.82
CA VAL A 25 7.60 -9.47 -0.06
C VAL A 25 7.46 -10.97 -0.33
N ALA A 26 8.57 -11.70 -0.51
CA ALA A 26 8.54 -13.14 -0.68
C ALA A 26 8.06 -13.89 0.58
N THR A 27 8.40 -13.43 1.79
CA THR A 27 7.91 -14.05 3.03
C THR A 27 6.44 -13.73 3.31
N ALA A 28 5.97 -12.52 2.98
CA ALA A 28 4.55 -12.15 3.11
C ALA A 28 3.62 -13.02 2.25
N MET A 29 4.06 -13.44 1.07
CA MET A 29 3.30 -14.36 0.20
C MET A 29 3.09 -15.75 0.82
N SER A 30 4.03 -16.22 1.64
CA SER A 30 3.92 -17.51 2.31
C SER A 30 2.84 -17.52 3.41
N VAL A 31 2.49 -16.35 3.96
CA VAL A 31 1.48 -16.22 5.02
C VAL A 31 0.06 -16.26 4.43
N ALA A 32 -0.14 -15.71 3.22
CA ALA A 32 -1.43 -15.73 2.53
C ALA A 32 -1.80 -17.11 1.95
N ALA A 33 -0.81 -17.94 1.59
CA ALA A 33 -1.05 -19.27 1.03
C ALA A 33 -1.50 -20.32 2.09
N CYS A 34 -1.33 -20.04 3.38
CA CYS A 34 -1.69 -20.97 4.45
C CYS A 34 -3.19 -20.94 4.83
N SER A 35 -3.96 -19.95 4.40
CA SER A 35 -5.40 -19.84 4.72
C SER A 35 -6.35 -20.52 3.72
N SER A 36 -5.84 -21.10 2.63
CA SER A 36 -6.66 -21.66 1.54
C SER A 36 -6.55 -23.18 1.36
N ALA A 37 -5.89 -23.90 2.27
CA ALA A 37 -5.77 -25.36 2.20
C ALA A 37 -6.84 -26.07 3.04
N ASP A 38 -8.10 -25.99 2.62
CA ASP A 38 -9.10 -27.01 2.94
C ASP A 38 -10.02 -27.19 1.72
N GLY A 39 -9.68 -28.19 0.90
CA GLY A 39 -10.41 -28.54 -0.31
C GLY A 39 -10.20 -30.01 -0.62
N THR A 40 -11.13 -30.84 -0.17
CA THR A 40 -11.26 -32.25 -0.52
C THR A 40 -11.36 -32.42 -2.04
N ALA A 41 -10.45 -33.21 -2.59
CA ALA A 41 -10.43 -33.55 -4.00
C ALA A 41 -11.54 -34.55 -4.34
N THR A 42 -12.33 -34.24 -5.37
CA THR A 42 -13.02 -35.29 -6.15
C THR A 42 -13.15 -34.81 -7.60
N SER A 43 -12.49 -35.53 -8.51
CA SER A 43 -12.72 -35.48 -9.97
C SER A 43 -14.02 -36.25 -10.29
N PRO A 44 -14.72 -36.05 -11.44
CA PRO A 44 -14.18 -36.45 -12.75
C PRO A 44 -14.66 -35.67 -14.00
N ALA A 45 -14.02 -36.05 -15.12
CA ALA A 45 -14.56 -36.25 -16.48
C ALA A 45 -14.29 -35.18 -17.56
N SER A 46 -13.66 -35.69 -18.61
CA SER A 46 -13.27 -35.06 -19.86
C SER A 46 -14.45 -34.60 -20.72
N THR A 47 -14.30 -33.46 -21.40
CA THR A 47 -14.97 -33.21 -22.67
C THR A 47 -14.12 -32.30 -23.54
N THR A 48 -13.96 -32.71 -24.80
CA THR A 48 -13.22 -32.05 -25.87
C THR A 48 -13.87 -30.73 -26.25
N ALA A 49 -13.11 -29.64 -26.30
CA ALA A 49 -13.55 -28.40 -26.96
C ALA A 49 -12.39 -27.73 -27.70
N MET A 50 -12.75 -27.17 -28.85
CA MET A 50 -11.94 -26.80 -30.01
C MET A 50 -10.78 -25.82 -29.73
N SER A 51 -9.69 -26.07 -30.46
CA SER A 51 -8.54 -25.18 -30.62
C SER A 51 -8.99 -23.83 -31.20
N VAL A 52 -8.87 -22.78 -30.38
CA VAL A 52 -8.73 -21.40 -30.85
C VAL A 52 -7.25 -21.07 -30.75
N ALA A 53 -6.63 -20.71 -31.87
CA ALA A 53 -5.24 -20.27 -31.91
C ALA A 53 -5.05 -19.07 -30.97
N PRO A 54 -3.95 -19.02 -30.18
CA PRO A 54 -3.74 -17.90 -29.28
C PRO A 54 -3.45 -16.64 -30.11
N THR A 55 -4.36 -15.67 -30.02
CA THR A 55 -4.06 -14.28 -30.36
C THR A 55 -2.81 -13.91 -29.59
N THR A 56 -1.75 -13.50 -30.29
CA THR A 56 -0.43 -13.24 -29.72
C THR A 56 -0.57 -12.09 -28.72
N ALA A 57 -0.71 -12.42 -27.44
CA ALA A 57 -0.59 -11.45 -26.37
C ALA A 57 0.79 -10.82 -26.52
N ALA A 58 0.83 -9.50 -26.70
CA ALA A 58 2.09 -8.76 -26.80
C ALA A 58 2.99 -9.17 -25.63
N VAL A 59 4.16 -9.74 -25.93
CA VAL A 59 5.17 -10.04 -24.91
C VAL A 59 5.63 -8.71 -24.36
N VAL A 60 5.05 -8.28 -23.25
CA VAL A 60 5.48 -7.09 -22.55
C VAL A 60 6.89 -7.36 -22.02
N SER A 61 7.89 -6.59 -22.44
CA SER A 61 9.30 -6.92 -22.15
C SER A 61 9.78 -6.28 -20.83
N ASP A 62 10.78 -6.90 -20.18
CA ASP A 62 11.47 -6.33 -19.01
C ASP A 62 12.02 -4.91 -19.29
N ALA A 63 12.43 -4.65 -20.54
CA ALA A 63 12.89 -3.34 -20.98
C ALA A 63 11.76 -2.29 -20.99
N ASP A 64 10.54 -2.68 -21.37
CA ASP A 64 9.38 -1.80 -21.36
C ASP A 64 8.94 -1.46 -19.94
N PHE A 65 9.04 -2.42 -19.01
CA PHE A 65 8.79 -2.18 -17.59
C PHE A 65 9.76 -1.13 -17.04
N ILE A 66 11.07 -1.31 -17.26
CA ILE A 66 12.09 -0.37 -16.77
C ILE A 66 11.90 1.01 -17.39
N ARG A 67 11.63 1.08 -18.70
CA ARG A 67 11.38 2.33 -19.41
C ARG A 67 10.13 3.05 -18.87
N ASP A 68 9.05 2.34 -18.64
CA ASP A 68 7.82 2.90 -18.05
C ASP A 68 8.09 3.36 -16.61
N LEU A 69 8.68 2.51 -15.77
CA LEU A 69 9.01 2.83 -14.37
C LEU A 69 9.88 4.08 -14.25
N ARG A 70 10.89 4.23 -15.12
CA ARG A 70 11.81 5.38 -15.10
C ARG A 70 11.30 6.61 -15.86
N SER A 71 10.17 6.53 -16.56
CA SER A 71 9.59 7.68 -17.29
C SER A 71 9.20 8.84 -16.36
N ASN A 72 8.92 8.53 -15.09
CA ASN A 72 8.63 9.52 -14.06
C ASN A 72 9.93 10.12 -13.49
N ARG A 73 10.40 11.21 -14.11
CA ARG A 73 11.67 11.88 -13.71
C ARG A 73 11.68 12.44 -12.29
N THR A 74 10.51 12.63 -11.68
CA THR A 74 10.37 13.06 -10.28
C THR A 74 10.92 12.01 -9.31
N TYR A 75 10.94 10.74 -9.74
CA TYR A 75 11.26 9.61 -8.88
C TYR A 75 12.42 8.76 -9.40
N MET A 76 13.59 9.37 -9.55
CA MET A 76 14.77 8.64 -10.03
C MET A 76 15.22 7.56 -9.03
N LEU A 77 14.92 6.31 -9.37
CA LEU A 77 15.41 5.12 -8.68
C LEU A 77 16.90 4.89 -9.03
N SER A 78 17.76 4.81 -8.03
CA SER A 78 19.20 4.52 -8.16
C SER A 78 19.52 3.02 -8.22
N ASN A 79 18.49 2.17 -8.17
CA ASN A 79 18.59 0.71 -8.22
C ASN A 79 18.99 0.19 -9.60
N SER A 80 19.63 -0.97 -9.62
CA SER A 80 19.87 -1.73 -10.86
C SER A 80 18.56 -2.22 -11.45
N ASP A 81 18.48 -2.25 -12.78
CA ASP A 81 17.30 -2.69 -13.52
C ASP A 81 16.92 -4.13 -13.15
N GLN A 82 17.90 -5.04 -13.03
CA GLN A 82 17.63 -6.43 -12.65
C GLN A 82 16.94 -6.54 -11.28
N SER A 83 17.39 -5.76 -10.30
CA SER A 83 16.80 -5.80 -8.95
C SER A 83 15.38 -5.25 -8.94
N LEU A 84 15.08 -4.25 -9.78
CA LEU A 84 13.73 -3.73 -9.95
C LEU A 84 12.83 -4.73 -10.67
N ILE A 85 13.35 -5.43 -11.67
CA ILE A 85 12.65 -6.51 -12.38
C ILE A 85 12.31 -7.65 -11.44
N ASP A 86 13.27 -8.14 -10.65
CA ASP A 86 13.07 -9.24 -9.71
C ASP A 86 12.05 -8.88 -8.63
N LEU A 87 12.14 -7.65 -8.10
CA LEU A 87 11.19 -7.12 -7.14
C LEU A 87 9.79 -6.95 -7.73
N ALA A 88 9.69 -6.55 -9.00
CA ALA A 88 8.40 -6.38 -9.68
C ALA A 88 7.73 -7.72 -9.98
N LYS A 89 8.49 -8.69 -10.48
CA LYS A 89 8.03 -10.07 -10.70
C LYS A 89 7.58 -10.71 -9.38
N THR A 90 8.31 -10.45 -8.30
CA THR A 90 7.93 -10.89 -6.97
C THR A 90 6.63 -10.19 -6.56
N SER A 91 6.60 -8.86 -6.52
CA SER A 91 5.41 -8.08 -6.12
C SER A 91 4.15 -8.47 -6.90
N ALA A 92 4.23 -8.70 -8.21
CA ALA A 92 3.09 -9.10 -9.03
C ALA A 92 2.49 -10.46 -8.62
N ARG A 93 3.31 -11.41 -8.14
CA ARG A 93 2.85 -12.72 -7.65
C ARG A 93 2.01 -12.60 -6.38
N ALA A 94 2.10 -11.47 -5.64
CA ALA A 94 1.26 -11.23 -4.47
C ALA A 94 -0.20 -10.94 -4.84
N PHE A 95 -0.50 -10.66 -6.11
CA PHE A 95 -1.83 -10.27 -6.59
C PHE A 95 -2.37 -11.27 -7.62
N PRO A 96 -2.63 -12.53 -7.23
CA PRO A 96 -3.23 -13.52 -8.12
C PRO A 96 -4.67 -13.15 -8.48
N GLU A 97 -5.21 -13.81 -9.51
CA GLU A 97 -6.62 -13.67 -9.87
C GLU A 97 -7.54 -14.25 -8.80
N GLY A 98 -8.76 -13.72 -8.70
CA GLY A 98 -9.81 -14.29 -7.86
C GLY A 98 -9.77 -13.88 -6.39
N ILE A 99 -8.81 -13.06 -5.95
CA ILE A 99 -8.78 -12.52 -4.59
C ILE A 99 -9.82 -11.41 -4.39
N SER A 100 -10.37 -11.32 -3.19
CA SER A 100 -11.39 -10.31 -2.84
C SER A 100 -10.81 -8.89 -2.82
N ASP A 101 -11.64 -7.86 -3.00
CA ASP A 101 -11.19 -6.46 -2.92
C ASP A 101 -10.64 -6.08 -1.53
N ALA A 102 -11.07 -6.77 -0.47
CA ALA A 102 -10.56 -6.58 0.89
C ALA A 102 -9.17 -7.20 1.06
N GLU A 103 -8.99 -8.42 0.57
CA GLU A 103 -7.72 -9.13 0.58
C GLU A 103 -6.68 -8.42 -0.30
N TRP A 104 -7.09 -7.96 -1.48
CA TRP A 104 -6.24 -7.16 -2.36
C TRP A 104 -5.74 -5.90 -1.67
N ARG A 105 -6.64 -5.17 -0.98
CA ARG A 105 -6.28 -3.96 -0.23
C ARG A 105 -5.27 -4.25 0.88
N SER A 106 -5.51 -5.29 1.67
CA SER A 106 -4.58 -5.73 2.72
C SER A 106 -3.19 -6.08 2.16
N THR A 107 -3.15 -6.84 1.06
CA THR A 107 -1.90 -7.19 0.38
C THR A 107 -1.19 -5.96 -0.19
N TYR A 108 -1.94 -5.05 -0.80
CA TYR A 108 -1.39 -3.80 -1.34
C TYR A 108 -0.74 -2.96 -0.25
N GLU A 109 -1.41 -2.78 0.88
CA GLU A 109 -0.90 -2.01 2.01
C GLU A 109 0.37 -2.66 2.57
N SER A 110 0.36 -3.98 2.73
CA SER A 110 1.53 -4.74 3.17
C SER A 110 2.72 -4.55 2.22
N VAL A 111 2.53 -4.72 0.91
CA VAL A 111 3.61 -4.55 -0.08
C VAL A 111 4.09 -3.09 -0.11
N ARG A 112 3.17 -2.12 -0.05
CA ARG A 112 3.51 -0.69 -0.02
C ARG A 112 4.34 -0.36 1.22
N ASP A 113 3.97 -0.86 2.39
CA ASP A 113 4.66 -0.57 3.64
C ASP A 113 6.06 -1.19 3.65
N ILE A 114 6.21 -2.41 3.13
CA ILE A 114 7.52 -3.06 2.93
C ILE A 114 8.42 -2.22 2.01
N LEU A 115 7.88 -1.76 0.88
CA LEU A 115 8.62 -0.89 -0.05
C LEU A 115 9.01 0.43 0.63
N THR A 116 8.12 1.00 1.43
CA THR A 116 8.35 2.27 2.13
C THR A 116 9.39 2.14 3.23
N GLN A 117 9.35 1.07 4.04
CA GLN A 117 10.40 0.72 5.00
C GLN A 117 11.75 0.48 4.32
N SER A 118 11.70 0.02 3.07
CA SER A 118 12.85 -0.12 2.19
C SER A 118 13.22 1.18 1.47
N GLY A 119 12.72 2.34 1.90
CA GLY A 119 13.12 3.64 1.39
C GLY A 119 12.51 4.07 0.07
N PHE A 120 11.54 3.33 -0.49
CA PHE A 120 10.68 3.88 -1.54
C PHE A 120 9.78 4.97 -0.92
N THR A 121 9.48 6.02 -1.67
CA THR A 121 8.43 6.94 -1.23
C THR A 121 7.07 6.25 -1.41
N ARG A 122 6.07 6.68 -0.63
CA ARG A 122 4.70 6.16 -0.75
C ARG A 122 4.17 6.19 -2.19
N ASP A 123 4.39 7.31 -2.89
CA ASP A 123 3.95 7.49 -4.29
C ASP A 123 4.68 6.54 -5.24
N LEU A 124 5.98 6.35 -5.02
CA LEU A 124 6.79 5.37 -5.74
C LEU A 124 6.33 3.94 -5.50
N SER A 125 6.07 3.56 -4.25
CA SER A 125 5.59 2.23 -3.89
C SER A 125 4.28 1.91 -4.61
N LYS A 126 3.35 2.87 -4.65
CA LYS A 126 2.10 2.76 -5.40
C LYS A 126 2.33 2.56 -6.91
N GLU A 127 3.11 3.44 -7.52
CA GLU A 127 3.39 3.37 -8.96
C GLU A 127 4.08 2.05 -9.33
N PHE A 128 5.03 1.62 -8.49
CA PHE A 128 5.75 0.37 -8.63
C PHE A 128 4.82 -0.84 -8.59
N ILE A 129 3.90 -0.92 -7.62
CA ILE A 129 2.95 -2.05 -7.50
C ILE A 129 2.04 -2.11 -8.73
N VAL A 130 1.42 -1.00 -9.14
CA VAL A 130 0.51 -0.96 -10.29
C VAL A 130 1.23 -1.37 -11.58
N LYS A 131 2.45 -0.87 -11.79
CA LYS A 131 3.27 -1.26 -12.95
C LYS A 131 3.73 -2.71 -12.86
N SER A 132 4.06 -3.22 -11.68
CA SER A 132 4.41 -4.62 -11.51
C SER A 132 3.28 -5.54 -11.97
N VAL A 133 2.03 -5.26 -11.54
CA VAL A 133 0.85 -6.04 -11.96
C VAL A 133 0.55 -5.85 -13.45
N LYS A 134 0.72 -4.65 -14.00
CA LYS A 134 0.56 -4.37 -15.45
C LYS A 134 1.46 -5.25 -16.31
N TYR A 135 2.73 -5.40 -15.92
CA TYR A 135 3.77 -6.02 -16.74
C TYR A 135 3.96 -7.52 -16.43
N TYR A 136 3.72 -7.94 -15.19
CA TYR A 136 4.01 -9.30 -14.73
C TYR A 136 2.80 -10.02 -14.10
N GLY A 137 1.66 -9.34 -13.94
CA GLY A 137 0.40 -9.94 -13.52
C GLY A 137 -0.49 -10.34 -14.69
N THR A 138 -1.74 -10.69 -14.40
CA THR A 138 -2.74 -10.99 -15.43
C THR A 138 -3.58 -9.75 -15.76
N SER A 139 -4.30 -9.77 -16.89
CA SER A 139 -5.16 -8.66 -17.30
C SER A 139 -6.28 -8.35 -16.28
N PRO A 140 -6.99 -9.35 -15.69
CA PRO A 140 -7.94 -9.12 -14.60
C PRO A 140 -7.29 -8.52 -13.34
N SER A 141 -6.15 -9.05 -12.89
CA SER A 141 -5.42 -8.51 -11.73
C SER A 141 -4.98 -7.06 -11.98
N TYR A 142 -4.59 -6.72 -13.20
CA TYR A 142 -4.23 -5.35 -13.56
C TYR A 142 -5.43 -4.40 -13.49
N ALA A 143 -6.59 -4.78 -14.02
CA ALA A 143 -7.80 -3.96 -13.94
C ALA A 143 -8.23 -3.70 -12.48
N GLN A 144 -8.14 -4.73 -11.62
CA GLN A 144 -8.39 -4.59 -10.19
C GLN A 144 -7.34 -3.69 -9.52
N ALA A 145 -6.06 -3.83 -9.88
CA ALA A 145 -4.98 -3.02 -9.36
C ALA A 145 -5.13 -1.54 -9.68
N VAL A 146 -5.53 -1.19 -10.91
CA VAL A 146 -5.79 0.21 -11.29
C VAL A 146 -6.97 0.77 -10.49
N ARG A 147 -8.07 0.02 -10.40
CA ARG A 147 -9.28 0.44 -9.67
C ARG A 147 -8.98 0.69 -8.19
N LEU A 148 -8.34 -0.28 -7.53
CA LEU A 148 -8.06 -0.20 -6.10
C LEU A 148 -6.94 0.78 -5.80
N ALA A 149 -5.86 0.82 -6.58
CA ALA A 149 -4.81 1.82 -6.40
C ALA A 149 -5.35 3.24 -6.55
N ALA A 150 -6.30 3.49 -7.46
CA ALA A 150 -6.99 4.79 -7.54
C ALA A 150 -7.75 5.12 -6.25
N THR A 151 -8.42 4.15 -5.62
CA THR A 151 -9.11 4.36 -4.33
C THR A 151 -8.15 4.48 -3.13
N ILE A 152 -7.00 3.80 -3.15
CA ILE A 152 -5.97 3.89 -2.10
C ILE A 152 -5.14 5.19 -2.24
N THR A 153 -5.38 5.96 -3.30
CA THR A 153 -4.76 7.27 -3.54
C THR A 153 -5.37 8.37 -2.68
N GLU A 154 -6.65 8.26 -2.34
CA GLU A 154 -7.32 9.25 -1.50
C GLU A 154 -7.22 8.83 -0.04
N LEU A 155 -6.05 9.11 0.53
CA LEU A 155 -5.95 9.16 1.98
C LEU A 155 -6.98 10.16 2.50
N ARG A 156 -7.80 9.72 3.45
CA ARG A 156 -8.87 10.57 3.96
C ARG A 156 -8.24 11.76 4.66
N THR A 157 -8.70 12.95 4.28
CA THR A 157 -8.40 14.21 4.96
C THR A 157 -9.57 14.67 5.83
N VAL A 158 -10.69 13.94 5.78
CA VAL A 158 -11.85 14.11 6.66
C VAL A 158 -12.15 12.76 7.27
N ILE A 159 -12.12 12.68 8.60
CA ILE A 159 -12.23 11.42 9.34
C ILE A 159 -13.25 11.58 10.47
N THR A 160 -14.05 10.54 10.69
CA THR A 160 -15.13 10.49 11.69
C THR A 160 -14.85 9.36 12.67
N ALA A 161 -15.85 8.89 13.42
CA ALA A 161 -15.70 7.70 14.24
C ALA A 161 -15.16 6.51 13.42
N GLY A 162 -14.16 5.83 13.96
CA GLY A 162 -13.42 4.76 13.29
C GLY A 162 -12.04 4.54 13.86
N ILE A 163 -11.34 3.53 13.35
CA ILE A 163 -9.91 3.29 13.60
C ILE A 163 -9.20 3.45 12.27
N TYR A 164 -8.11 4.19 12.27
CA TYR A 164 -7.34 4.50 11.07
C TYR A 164 -5.84 4.39 11.36
N ILE A 165 -5.08 4.13 10.32
CA ILE A 165 -3.62 4.15 10.33
C ILE A 165 -3.17 5.29 9.43
N ALA A 166 -2.43 6.24 9.99
CA ALA A 166 -1.84 7.31 9.19
C ALA A 166 -0.79 6.74 8.24
N GLY A 167 -0.84 7.16 6.99
CA GLY A 167 -0.06 6.51 5.93
C GLY A 167 -0.76 5.31 5.30
N THR A 168 -1.90 4.86 5.81
CA THR A 168 -2.70 3.80 5.17
C THR A 168 -4.08 4.28 4.82
N ASP A 169 -4.82 4.75 5.81
CA ASP A 169 -6.21 5.16 5.68
C ASP A 169 -6.37 6.69 5.59
N ILE A 170 -5.48 7.42 6.26
CA ILE A 170 -5.53 8.88 6.41
C ILE A 170 -4.16 9.50 6.10
N GLU A 171 -4.12 10.77 5.71
CA GLU A 171 -2.84 11.46 5.53
C GLU A 171 -2.21 11.77 6.88
N SER A 172 -0.90 11.59 7.03
CA SER A 172 -0.18 12.12 8.20
C SER A 172 -0.23 13.64 8.23
N GLY A 173 -0.18 14.22 9.42
CA GLY A 173 -0.23 15.66 9.66
C GLY A 173 -1.24 16.06 10.72
N THR A 174 -1.50 17.36 10.81
CA THR A 174 -2.40 17.93 11.82
C THR A 174 -3.85 17.94 11.33
N TYR A 175 -4.76 17.45 12.15
CA TYR A 175 -6.20 17.51 11.98
C TYR A 175 -6.80 18.47 13.00
N LYS A 176 -7.91 19.11 12.61
CA LYS A 176 -8.72 19.96 13.48
C LYS A 176 -10.14 19.38 13.56
N THR A 177 -10.72 19.41 14.76
CA THR A 177 -12.15 19.22 14.99
C THR A 177 -12.72 20.48 15.62
N ASP A 178 -14.02 20.73 15.44
CA ASP A 178 -14.75 21.74 16.22
C ASP A 178 -15.31 21.15 17.55
N GLY A 179 -15.08 19.84 17.78
CA GLY A 179 -15.60 19.09 18.92
C GLY A 179 -17.00 18.52 18.66
N ALA A 180 -17.53 17.79 19.64
CA ALA A 180 -18.92 17.35 19.67
C ALA A 180 -19.34 17.12 21.13
N SER A 181 -20.64 16.96 21.39
CA SER A 181 -21.14 16.62 22.74
C SER A 181 -20.55 15.31 23.28
N SER A 182 -20.22 14.38 22.39
CA SER A 182 -19.38 13.22 22.65
C SER A 182 -18.28 13.16 21.59
N CYS A 183 -17.04 13.52 21.95
CA CYS A 183 -15.89 13.31 21.08
C CYS A 183 -14.75 12.74 21.89
N TYR A 184 -14.25 11.59 21.47
CA TYR A 184 -13.03 11.01 21.99
C TYR A 184 -12.10 10.70 20.83
N TYR A 185 -10.81 10.96 21.04
CA TYR A 185 -9.76 10.44 20.18
C TYR A 185 -8.68 9.77 21.02
N GLU A 186 -7.98 8.83 20.39
CA GLU A 186 -6.81 8.17 20.94
C GLU A 186 -5.77 7.97 19.86
N LEU A 187 -4.57 8.52 20.09
CA LEU A 187 -3.40 8.36 19.25
C LEU A 187 -2.51 7.27 19.83
N ARG A 188 -2.04 6.37 18.95
CA ARG A 188 -1.27 5.17 19.31
C ARG A 188 0.04 5.12 18.54
N ARG A 189 1.07 4.58 19.21
CA ARG A 189 2.39 4.35 18.60
C ARG A 189 2.36 3.20 17.60
N ASP A 190 1.74 2.09 17.98
CA ASP A 190 1.53 0.92 17.12
C ASP A 190 0.02 0.74 16.85
N PRO A 191 -0.45 0.78 15.59
CA PRO A 191 -1.87 0.67 15.28
C PRO A 191 -2.50 -0.68 15.65
N THR A 192 -1.70 -1.74 15.80
CA THR A 192 -2.16 -3.10 16.07
C THR A 192 -2.27 -3.44 17.56
N ASN A 193 -1.68 -2.60 18.42
CA ASN A 193 -1.58 -2.87 19.85
C ASN A 193 -2.67 -2.12 20.64
N GLY A 194 -3.54 -2.89 21.31
CA GLY A 194 -4.66 -2.42 22.12
C GLY A 194 -4.31 -1.93 23.54
N ALA A 195 -3.06 -2.10 23.98
CA ALA A 195 -2.66 -1.80 25.35
C ALA A 195 -2.69 -0.30 25.65
N VAL A 196 -3.06 0.07 26.88
CA VAL A 196 -3.05 1.46 27.35
C VAL A 196 -1.64 2.07 27.30
N SER A 197 -0.61 1.25 27.51
CA SER A 197 0.80 1.67 27.40
C SER A 197 1.23 2.09 26.00
N ASN A 198 0.43 1.77 24.98
CA ASN A 198 0.68 2.13 23.58
C ASN A 198 0.06 3.48 23.19
N ILE A 199 -0.76 4.07 24.06
CA ILE A 199 -1.38 5.38 23.85
C ILE A 199 -0.30 6.46 24.00
N ILE A 200 -0.17 7.29 22.96
CA ILE A 200 0.68 8.48 22.97
C ILE A 200 -0.07 9.64 23.65
N GLU A 201 -1.31 9.86 23.20
CA GLU A 201 -2.22 10.86 23.74
C GLU A 201 -3.67 10.45 23.48
N ASN A 202 -4.57 10.91 24.32
CA ASN A 202 -6.00 10.78 24.14
C ASN A 202 -6.72 11.96 24.80
N ASP A 203 -7.92 12.28 24.35
CA ASP A 203 -8.71 13.35 24.96
C ASP A 203 -10.21 13.16 24.73
N ASN A 204 -11.02 13.78 25.60
CA ASN A 204 -12.46 13.92 25.46
C ASN A 204 -12.80 15.39 25.15
N LEU A 205 -13.02 15.70 23.88
CA LEU A 205 -13.18 17.06 23.40
C LEU A 205 -14.65 17.50 23.42
N SER A 206 -14.97 18.55 24.18
CA SER A 206 -16.28 19.21 24.14
C SER A 206 -16.31 20.45 23.22
N GLY A 207 -15.16 20.84 22.68
CA GLY A 207 -14.98 21.99 21.79
C GLY A 207 -13.81 21.78 20.82
N PRO A 208 -13.32 22.84 20.16
CA PRO A 208 -12.30 22.72 19.14
C PRO A 208 -11.00 22.10 19.67
N GLY A 209 -10.41 21.23 18.86
CA GLY A 209 -9.17 20.53 19.21
C GLY A 209 -8.32 20.23 17.99
N TYR A 210 -7.04 19.95 18.25
CA TYR A 210 -6.07 19.57 17.24
C TYR A 210 -5.45 18.23 17.58
N LEU A 211 -5.13 17.47 16.55
CA LEU A 211 -4.48 16.17 16.66
C LEU A 211 -3.43 16.07 15.57
N THR A 212 -2.18 15.83 15.93
CA THR A 212 -1.10 15.61 14.96
C THR A 212 -0.76 14.14 14.90
N VAL A 213 -0.83 13.56 13.71
CA VAL A 213 -0.62 12.13 13.48
C VAL A 213 0.56 11.96 12.55
N ASP A 214 1.59 11.24 13.01
CA ASP A 214 2.74 10.87 12.19
C ASP A 214 2.45 9.61 11.36
N ASP A 215 3.21 9.42 10.29
CA ASP A 215 3.11 8.23 9.44
C ASP A 215 3.33 6.95 10.26
N GLY A 216 2.47 5.95 10.07
CA GLY A 216 2.51 4.68 10.80
C GLY A 216 1.82 4.69 12.17
N GLN A 217 1.35 5.83 12.68
CA GLN A 217 0.58 5.89 13.94
C GLN A 217 -0.86 5.42 13.73
N GLY A 218 -1.43 4.85 14.80
CA GLY A 218 -2.84 4.48 14.85
C GLY A 218 -3.68 5.59 15.50
N ILE A 219 -4.86 5.85 14.95
CA ILE A 219 -5.83 6.76 15.54
C ILE A 219 -7.17 6.06 15.68
N LYS A 220 -7.78 6.17 16.86
CA LYS A 220 -9.15 5.77 17.12
C LYS A 220 -9.97 7.02 17.44
N ILE A 221 -11.11 7.17 16.77
CA ILE A 221 -12.08 8.23 17.00
C ILE A 221 -13.40 7.57 17.39
N SER A 222 -14.07 8.13 18.39
CA SER A 222 -15.42 7.71 18.78
C SER A 222 -16.26 8.91 19.21
N GLY A 223 -17.58 8.76 19.09
CA GLY A 223 -18.52 9.86 19.26
C GLY A 223 -18.80 10.59 17.93
N GLY A 224 -19.29 11.82 18.02
CA GLY A 224 -19.79 12.61 16.89
C GLY A 224 -18.79 13.57 16.25
N CYS A 225 -17.52 13.55 16.62
CA CYS A 225 -16.55 14.50 16.05
C CYS A 225 -16.12 14.15 14.63
N VAL A 226 -15.86 15.21 13.87
CA VAL A 226 -15.30 15.17 12.53
C VAL A 226 -13.97 15.91 12.55
N PHE A 227 -12.90 15.19 12.26
CA PHE A 227 -11.56 15.75 12.14
C PHE A 227 -11.24 16.02 10.67
N THR A 228 -10.81 17.23 10.36
CA THR A 228 -10.40 17.64 9.02
C THR A 228 -8.92 18.03 9.02
N LYS A 229 -8.15 17.54 8.06
CA LYS A 229 -6.72 17.83 7.94
C LYS A 229 -6.51 19.32 7.66
N VAL A 230 -5.66 19.93 8.47
CA VAL A 230 -5.21 21.31 8.32
C VAL A 230 -4.18 21.34 7.19
N ARG A 231 -4.43 22.16 6.17
CA ARG A 231 -3.44 22.37 5.10
C ARG A 231 -2.28 23.23 5.63
N PRO A 232 -1.02 22.89 5.35
CA PRO A 232 0.11 23.76 5.68
C PRO A 232 -0.05 25.11 4.96
N ARG A 233 0.20 26.20 5.68
CA ARG A 233 0.23 27.57 5.12
C ARG A 233 1.49 27.83 4.32
#